data_AF-A0A8S1S5U0-F1
#
_entry.id   AF-A0A8S1S5U0-F1
#
_cell.length_a   1.000
_cell.length_b   1.000
_cell.length_c   1.000
_cell.angle_alpha   90.00
_cell.angle_beta   90.00
_cell.angle_gamma   90.00
#
_symmetry.space_group_name_H-M   'P 1'
#
loop_
_entity.id
_entity.type
_entity.pdbx_description
1 polymer ?
#
loop_
_entity_poly.entity_id
_entity_poly.type
_entity_poly.pdbx_seq_one_letter_code
_entity_poly.pdbx_strand_id
1 'polypeptide(L)'
;MKKLLLVLGDSTFMGKELIQDLSQNESYEVHYINRGKNYQNNAQYICLIKDTQNICSLFKQQQFNILIRNWEAVIIFSAFCSNQVKSVYAALNGLYNLYIFISTDSIYDVCKIKQIPITQEQDQRKKLTESQKKGEGQGHKKLKCEISIKLCN
;
A
#
# COMPACT_ATOMS: atom_id res chain seq x y z
N MET A 1 0.99 23.86 9.67
CA MET A 1 1.35 23.13 8.43
C MET A 1 0.45 21.92 8.30
N LYS A 2 0.00 21.60 7.09
CA LYS A 2 -0.78 20.38 6.84
C LYS A 2 0.13 19.16 6.84
N LYS A 3 -0.36 18.04 7.36
CA LYS A 3 0.29 16.72 7.28
C LYS A 3 0.07 16.15 5.88
N LEU A 4 1.16 15.84 5.17
CA LEU A 4 1.10 15.30 3.81
C LEU A 4 0.84 13.80 3.85
N LEU A 5 -0.21 13.33 3.18
CA LEU A 5 -0.57 11.91 3.10
C LEU A 5 -0.52 11.43 1.65
N LEU A 6 0.12 10.29 1.40
CA LEU A 6 0.11 9.64 0.09
C LEU A 6 -0.71 8.35 0.16
N VAL A 7 -1.75 8.26 -0.65
CA VAL A 7 -2.62 7.08 -0.74
C VAL A 7 -2.45 6.43 -2.11
N LEU A 8 -2.15 5.12 -2.11
CA LEU A 8 -1.94 4.32 -3.31
C LEU A 8 -3.06 3.27 -3.46
N GLY A 9 -3.96 3.52 -4.40
CA GLY A 9 -5.01 2.62 -4.87
C GLY A 9 -6.28 2.54 -4.02
N ASP A 10 -7.18 1.65 -4.44
CA ASP A 10 -8.59 1.50 -4.01
C ASP A 10 -9.42 2.78 -4.14
N SER A 11 -9.98 3.01 -5.32
CA SER A 11 -10.92 4.11 -5.59
C SER A 11 -12.37 3.77 -5.32
N THR A 12 -12.68 2.56 -4.87
CA THR A 12 -14.06 2.03 -4.95
C THR A 12 -14.65 1.64 -3.62
N PHE A 13 -13.83 1.26 -2.63
CA PHE A 13 -14.31 0.78 -1.34
C PHE A 13 -13.65 1.56 -0.18
N MET A 14 -12.87 0.90 0.68
CA MET A 14 -12.28 1.52 1.87
C MET A 14 -11.40 2.73 1.52
N GLY A 15 -10.63 2.64 0.44
CA GLY A 15 -9.78 3.75 0.00
C GLY A 15 -10.58 4.99 -0.40
N LYS A 16 -11.76 4.82 -1.04
CA LYS A 16 -12.64 5.93 -1.40
C LYS A 16 -13.11 6.69 -0.16
N GLU A 17 -13.67 5.97 0.79
CA GLU A 17 -14.22 6.57 2.03
C GLU A 17 -13.10 7.22 2.85
N LEU A 18 -11.96 6.54 3.01
CA LEU A 18 -10.80 7.11 3.70
C LEU A 18 -10.32 8.42 3.07
N ILE A 19 -10.23 8.49 1.74
CA ILE A 19 -9.82 9.71 1.04
C ILE A 19 -10.86 10.81 1.23
N GLN A 20 -12.15 10.49 1.19
CA GLN A 20 -13.22 11.46 1.41
C GLN A 20 -13.16 12.05 2.82
N ASP A 21 -13.03 11.21 3.84
CA ASP A 21 -12.93 11.64 5.25
C ASP A 21 -11.66 12.49 5.49
N LEU A 22 -10.50 12.02 5.01
CA LEU A 22 -9.24 12.75 5.21
C LEU A 22 -9.20 14.07 4.46
N SER A 23 -9.84 14.16 3.27
CA SER A 23 -9.87 15.38 2.47
C SER A 23 -10.78 16.47 3.07
N GLN A 24 -11.75 16.10 3.92
CA GLN A 24 -12.58 17.06 4.64
C GLN A 24 -11.86 17.69 5.83
N ASN A 25 -10.76 17.10 6.30
CA ASN A 25 -9.99 17.63 7.41
C ASN A 25 -8.86 18.54 6.92
N GLU A 26 -8.97 19.82 7.24
CA GLU A 26 -8.02 20.85 6.80
C GLU A 26 -6.58 20.65 7.33
N SER A 27 -6.39 19.80 8.33
CA SER A 27 -5.07 19.42 8.86
C SER A 27 -4.28 18.53 7.92
N TYR A 28 -4.91 17.93 6.91
CA TYR A 28 -4.27 17.02 5.95
C TYR A 28 -4.23 17.59 4.54
N GLU A 29 -3.19 17.22 3.81
CA GLU A 29 -3.10 17.35 2.35
C GLU A 29 -2.96 15.95 1.78
N VAL A 30 -4.03 15.46 1.14
CA VAL A 30 -4.13 14.08 0.65
C VAL A 30 -3.77 14.02 -0.83
N HIS A 31 -2.73 13.27 -1.14
CA HIS A 31 -2.30 12.93 -2.50
C HIS A 31 -2.72 11.51 -2.82
N TYR A 32 -3.40 11.33 -3.93
CA TYR A 32 -3.96 10.03 -4.31
C TYR A 32 -3.48 9.56 -5.67
N ILE A 33 -3.04 8.32 -5.74
CA ILE A 33 -2.57 7.69 -6.97
C ILE A 33 -3.36 6.38 -7.17
N ASN A 34 -3.94 6.18 -8.35
CA ASN A 34 -4.75 5.00 -8.63
C ASN A 34 -4.54 4.44 -10.04
N ARG A 35 -4.90 3.17 -10.23
CA ARG A 35 -5.07 2.57 -11.55
C ARG A 35 -6.55 2.54 -11.91
N GLY A 36 -6.99 3.28 -12.92
CA GLY A 36 -8.40 3.21 -13.34
C GLY A 36 -8.92 4.45 -14.07
N LYS A 37 -10.23 4.64 -14.05
CA LYS A 37 -10.90 5.86 -14.54
C LYS A 37 -11.02 6.89 -13.41
N ASN A 38 -11.04 8.17 -13.78
CA ASN A 38 -11.23 9.29 -12.84
C ASN A 38 -12.56 9.13 -12.10
N TYR A 39 -12.49 9.07 -10.77
CA TYR A 39 -13.64 9.33 -9.93
C TYR A 39 -13.54 10.78 -9.48
N GLN A 40 -14.54 11.60 -9.82
CA GLN A 40 -14.62 13.00 -9.36
C GLN A 40 -14.76 13.01 -7.83
N ASN A 41 -13.65 13.00 -7.13
CA ASN A 41 -13.59 13.26 -5.70
C ASN A 41 -12.75 14.53 -5.49
N ASN A 42 -13.08 15.30 -4.46
CA ASN A 42 -12.39 16.52 -4.04
C ASN A 42 -10.93 16.31 -3.58
N ALA A 43 -10.34 15.14 -3.84
CA ALA A 43 -8.91 14.91 -3.65
C ALA A 43 -8.16 15.77 -4.68
N GLN A 44 -7.18 16.55 -4.21
CA GLN A 44 -6.55 17.57 -5.05
C GLN A 44 -5.88 16.99 -6.31
N TYR A 45 -5.49 15.71 -6.31
CA TYR A 45 -4.79 15.11 -7.45
C TYR A 45 -5.13 13.62 -7.61
N ILE A 46 -5.55 13.24 -8.82
CA ILE A 46 -5.81 11.85 -9.23
C ILE A 46 -4.82 11.54 -10.36
N CYS A 47 -3.80 10.73 -10.08
CA CYS A 47 -2.96 10.18 -11.14
C CYS A 47 -3.52 8.81 -11.56
N LEU A 48 -3.94 8.69 -12.82
CA LEU A 48 -4.39 7.44 -13.43
C LEU A 48 -3.22 6.70 -14.06
N ILE A 49 -2.86 5.54 -13.52
CA ILE A 49 -1.80 4.70 -14.06
C ILE A 49 -2.41 3.54 -14.85
N LYS A 50 -2.04 3.41 -16.13
CA LYS A 50 -2.41 2.27 -16.98
C LYS A 50 -1.48 1.05 -16.80
N ASP A 51 -0.27 1.23 -16.27
CA ASP A 51 0.65 0.10 -16.09
C ASP A 51 1.57 0.25 -14.88
N THR A 52 1.48 -0.71 -13.95
CA THR A 52 2.12 -0.69 -12.62
C THR A 52 3.54 -1.23 -12.59
N GLN A 53 4.17 -1.50 -13.74
CA GLN A 53 5.45 -2.22 -13.73
C GLN A 53 6.61 -1.41 -13.15
N ASN A 54 6.51 -0.07 -13.07
CA ASN A 54 7.58 0.73 -12.47
C ASN A 54 7.05 2.02 -11.79
N ILE A 55 6.64 1.90 -10.52
CA ILE A 55 6.24 3.04 -9.70
C ILE A 55 7.39 4.07 -9.54
N CYS A 56 8.64 3.62 -9.54
CA CYS A 56 9.79 4.53 -9.46
C CYS A 56 9.88 5.44 -10.70
N SER A 57 9.67 4.90 -11.91
CA SER A 57 9.66 5.73 -13.11
C SER A 57 8.48 6.70 -13.11
N LEU A 58 7.33 6.28 -12.57
CA LEU A 58 6.16 7.15 -12.41
C LEU A 58 6.43 8.30 -11.45
N PHE A 59 7.01 8.05 -10.28
CA PHE A 59 7.36 9.12 -9.35
C PHE A 59 8.39 10.09 -9.93
N LYS A 60 9.30 9.61 -10.79
CA LYS A 60 10.28 10.46 -11.50
C LYS A 60 9.66 11.26 -12.66
N GLN A 61 8.70 10.68 -13.38
CA GLN A 61 8.05 11.32 -14.53
C GLN A 61 6.96 12.32 -14.12
N GLN A 62 6.46 12.23 -12.90
CA GLN A 62 5.38 13.07 -12.42
C GLN A 62 5.87 14.45 -11.98
N GLN A 63 5.15 15.50 -12.41
CA GLN A 63 5.35 16.91 -12.01
C GLN A 63 5.02 17.20 -10.53
N PHE A 64 4.61 16.18 -9.75
CA PHE A 64 4.03 16.36 -8.43
C PHE A 64 5.04 16.39 -7.27
N ASN A 65 6.35 16.41 -7.57
CA ASN A 65 7.40 16.54 -6.55
C ASN A 65 7.33 15.46 -5.45
N ILE A 66 6.78 14.28 -5.75
CA ILE A 66 6.55 13.20 -4.78
C ILE A 66 7.86 12.79 -4.08
N LEU A 67 8.95 12.77 -4.84
CA LEU A 67 10.28 12.33 -4.39
C LEU A 67 11.05 13.38 -3.58
N ILE A 68 10.52 14.60 -3.45
CA ILE A 68 11.17 15.68 -2.67
C ILE A 68 10.33 16.12 -1.47
N ARG A 69 9.23 15.43 -1.18
CA ARG A 69 8.34 15.69 -0.04
C ARG A 69 8.60 14.67 1.07
N ASN A 70 8.47 15.13 2.32
CA ASN A 70 8.37 14.24 3.48
C ASN A 70 6.89 13.97 3.77
N TRP A 71 6.52 12.70 3.69
CA TRP A 71 5.16 12.22 3.91
C TRP A 71 4.96 11.88 5.39
N GLU A 72 3.87 12.36 5.98
CA GLU A 72 3.49 11.91 7.33
C GLU A 72 3.06 10.44 7.29
N ALA A 73 2.33 10.04 6.24
CA ALA A 73 2.04 8.64 6.01
C ALA A 73 1.94 8.29 4.52
N VAL A 74 2.32 7.05 4.20
CA VAL A 74 2.08 6.38 2.92
C VAL A 74 1.14 5.20 3.17
N ILE A 75 -0.01 5.17 2.49
CA ILE A 75 -1.06 4.16 2.68
C ILE A 75 -1.24 3.40 1.38
N ILE A 76 -1.14 2.06 1.42
CA ILE A 76 -1.19 1.22 0.23
C ILE A 76 -2.31 0.20 0.32
N PHE A 77 -3.33 0.40 -0.51
CA PHE A 77 -4.42 -0.54 -0.72
C PHE A 77 -4.10 -1.54 -1.85
N SER A 78 -3.54 -1.05 -2.97
CA SER A 78 -3.49 -1.80 -4.25
C SER A 78 -2.22 -2.60 -4.51
N ALA A 79 -1.71 -3.33 -3.51
CA ALA A 79 -0.55 -4.19 -3.70
C ALA A 79 -0.94 -5.61 -4.12
N PHE A 80 -0.84 -5.91 -5.42
CA PHE A 80 -1.20 -7.22 -5.99
C PHE A 80 0.02 -8.14 -6.19
N CYS A 81 1.23 -7.59 -6.15
CA CYS A 81 2.46 -8.38 -6.14
C CYS A 81 3.57 -7.68 -5.34
N SER A 82 4.53 -8.47 -4.85
CA SER A 82 5.66 -8.00 -4.04
C SER A 82 6.52 -6.95 -4.74
N ASN A 83 6.66 -7.06 -6.07
CA ASN A 83 7.51 -6.14 -6.83
C ASN A 83 6.96 -4.71 -6.80
N GLN A 84 5.63 -4.54 -6.84
CA GLN A 84 5.01 -3.22 -6.72
C GLN A 84 5.34 -2.57 -5.38
N VAL A 85 5.22 -3.34 -4.30
CA VAL A 85 5.48 -2.86 -2.93
C VAL A 85 6.96 -2.51 -2.75
N LYS A 86 7.86 -3.37 -3.24
CA LYS A 86 9.31 -3.09 -3.23
C LYS A 86 9.65 -1.81 -3.99
N SER A 87 9.04 -1.58 -5.15
CA SER A 87 9.27 -0.37 -5.92
C SER A 87 8.78 0.88 -5.19
N VAL A 88 7.60 0.84 -4.57
CA VAL A 88 7.12 1.97 -3.73
C VAL A 88 8.08 2.22 -2.58
N TYR A 89 8.44 1.16 -1.85
CA TYR A 89 9.34 1.26 -0.71
C TYR A 89 10.67 1.87 -1.11
N ALA A 90 11.31 1.32 -2.15
CA ALA A 90 12.60 1.80 -2.64
C ALA A 90 12.54 3.26 -3.09
N ALA A 91 11.44 3.69 -3.71
CA ALA A 91 11.30 5.05 -4.19
C ALA A 91 11.04 6.08 -3.09
N LEU A 92 10.36 5.67 -2.01
CA LEU A 92 9.98 6.56 -0.90
C LEU A 92 10.85 6.35 0.35
N ASN A 93 11.88 5.52 0.28
CA ASN A 93 12.71 5.20 1.43
C ASN A 93 13.33 6.47 2.04
N GLY A 94 13.12 6.69 3.34
CA GLY A 94 13.55 7.90 4.04
C GLY A 94 12.70 9.15 3.79
N LEU A 95 11.61 9.05 3.02
CA LEU A 95 10.70 10.16 2.70
C LEU A 95 9.35 10.05 3.43
N TYR A 96 9.19 9.14 4.39
CA TYR A 96 7.93 8.99 5.13
C TYR A 96 8.15 8.69 6.62
N ASN A 97 7.21 9.11 7.47
CA ASN A 97 7.20 8.81 8.90
C ASN A 97 6.46 7.49 9.21
N LEU A 98 5.39 7.19 8.48
CA LEU A 98 4.57 6.00 8.67
C LEU A 98 4.24 5.32 7.33
N TYR A 99 4.41 4.00 7.28
CA TYR A 99 4.04 3.17 6.13
C TYR A 99 2.94 2.19 6.52
N ILE A 100 1.75 2.37 5.94
CA ILE A 100 0.57 1.55 6.21
C ILE A 100 0.31 0.66 4.99
N PHE A 101 0.48 -0.64 5.17
CA PHE A 101 0.18 -1.64 4.16
C PHE A 101 -1.10 -2.38 4.51
N ILE A 102 -2.08 -2.34 3.62
CA ILE A 102 -3.34 -3.08 3.80
C ILE A 102 -3.18 -4.51 3.29
N SER A 103 -3.13 -5.45 4.23
CA SER A 103 -3.05 -6.88 3.97
C SER A 103 -4.43 -7.52 3.80
N THR A 104 -4.52 -8.84 3.98
CA THR A 104 -5.75 -9.64 3.87
C THR A 104 -5.67 -10.82 4.83
N ASP A 105 -6.80 -11.17 5.41
CA ASP A 105 -7.02 -12.40 6.17
C ASP A 105 -6.70 -13.70 5.39
N SER A 106 -6.83 -13.70 4.06
CA SER A 106 -6.46 -14.86 3.22
C SER A 106 -4.98 -15.28 3.32
N ILE A 107 -4.11 -14.47 3.94
CA ILE A 107 -2.76 -14.90 4.30
C ILE A 107 -2.77 -16.03 5.33
N TYR A 108 -3.78 -16.10 6.20
CA TYR A 108 -3.86 -17.07 7.28
C TYR A 108 -4.16 -18.48 6.77
N ASP A 109 -4.96 -18.58 5.70
CA ASP A 109 -5.19 -19.84 4.98
C ASP A 109 -3.87 -20.39 4.42
N VAL A 110 -3.07 -19.51 3.81
CA VAL A 110 -1.75 -19.86 3.26
C VAL A 110 -0.77 -20.25 4.36
N CYS A 111 -0.80 -19.53 5.48
CA CYS A 111 0.00 -19.82 6.66
C CYS A 111 -0.48 -21.07 7.42
N LYS A 112 -1.61 -21.66 7.02
CA LYS A 112 -2.25 -22.82 7.65
C LYS A 112 -2.58 -22.57 9.13
N ILE A 113 -2.91 -21.33 9.49
CA ILE A 113 -3.39 -20.98 10.84
C ILE A 113 -4.87 -21.35 10.89
N LYS A 114 -5.21 -22.36 11.71
CA LYS A 114 -6.57 -22.92 11.77
C LYS A 114 -7.36 -22.50 13.01
N GLN A 115 -6.73 -21.81 13.95
CA GLN A 115 -7.37 -21.42 15.20
C GLN A 115 -8.03 -20.04 15.03
N ILE A 116 -9.32 -19.97 15.35
CA ILE A 116 -10.12 -18.74 15.30
C ILE A 116 -10.65 -18.51 16.73
N PRO A 117 -10.55 -17.29 17.29
CA PRO A 117 -9.97 -16.08 16.69
C PRO A 117 -8.44 -16.15 16.59
N ILE A 118 -7.88 -15.46 15.60
CA ILE A 118 -6.43 -15.32 15.44
C ILE A 118 -5.94 -14.25 16.40
N THR A 119 -4.97 -14.60 17.24
CA THR A 119 -4.35 -13.71 18.22
C THR A 119 -3.10 -13.03 17.63
N GLN A 120 -2.68 -11.92 18.25
CA GLN A 120 -1.47 -11.19 17.83
C GLN A 120 -0.21 -12.06 17.88
N GLU A 121 -0.11 -12.96 18.86
CA GLU A 121 1.01 -13.91 19.00
C GLU A 121 1.05 -14.92 17.85
N GLN A 122 -0.12 -15.32 17.34
CA GLN A 122 -0.23 -16.22 16.19
C GLN A 122 0.10 -15.52 14.86
N ASP A 123 -0.17 -14.22 14.75
CA ASP A 123 0.23 -13.42 13.57
C ASP A 123 1.76 -13.22 13.48
N GLN A 124 2.50 -13.38 14.59
CA GLN A 124 3.98 -13.35 14.59
C GLN A 124 4.65 -14.53 13.87
N ARG A 125 3.87 -15.37 13.15
CA ARG A 125 4.28 -16.39 12.15
C ARG A 125 5.76 -16.77 12.21
N LYS A 126 6.07 -17.76 13.06
CA LYS A 126 7.40 -18.36 13.14
C LYS A 126 7.70 -19.08 11.83
N LYS A 127 8.70 -18.58 11.07
CA LYS A 127 9.28 -19.09 9.81
C LYS A 127 8.31 -19.82 8.86
N LEU A 128 7.94 -19.15 7.77
CA LEU A 128 7.18 -19.72 6.65
C LEU A 128 7.98 -20.81 5.91
N THR A 129 7.31 -21.91 5.53
CA THR A 129 7.91 -22.95 4.70
C THR A 129 8.03 -22.51 3.24
N GLU A 130 8.93 -23.12 2.47
CA GLU A 130 9.09 -22.82 1.03
C GLU A 130 7.82 -23.08 0.22
N SER A 131 7.03 -24.10 0.59
CA SER A 131 5.75 -24.37 -0.07
C SER A 131 4.74 -23.23 0.15
N GLN A 132 4.74 -22.62 1.34
CA GLN A 132 3.85 -21.49 1.67
C GLN A 132 4.25 -20.20 0.94
N LYS A 133 5.51 -20.10 0.50
CA LYS A 133 6.00 -18.96 -0.27
C LYS A 133 5.77 -19.09 -1.77
N LYS A 134 5.54 -20.30 -2.30
CA LYS A 134 5.57 -20.56 -3.76
C LYS A 134 4.22 -20.46 -4.48
N GLY A 135 3.10 -20.23 -3.80
CA GLY A 135 1.79 -20.10 -4.47
C GLY A 135 1.54 -18.76 -5.17
N GLU A 136 0.48 -18.75 -5.99
CA GLU A 136 0.05 -17.60 -6.82
C GLU A 136 -1.33 -17.03 -6.48
N GLY A 137 -2.03 -17.66 -5.53
CA GLY A 137 -3.30 -17.15 -5.00
C GLY A 137 -3.12 -15.81 -4.29
N GLN A 138 -4.23 -15.09 -4.09
CA GLN A 138 -4.24 -13.76 -3.46
C GLN A 138 -3.50 -13.74 -2.11
N GLY A 139 -3.80 -14.70 -1.23
CA GLY A 139 -3.11 -14.82 0.06
C GLY A 139 -1.59 -14.98 -0.07
N HIS A 140 -1.11 -15.75 -1.06
CA HIS A 140 0.32 -15.92 -1.31
C HIS A 140 0.97 -14.63 -1.84
N LYS A 141 0.28 -13.93 -2.75
CA LYS A 141 0.75 -12.66 -3.29
C LYS A 141 0.87 -11.59 -2.20
N LYS A 142 -0.13 -11.49 -1.32
CA LYS A 142 -0.13 -10.56 -0.18
C LYS A 142 0.90 -10.96 0.89
N LEU A 143 1.05 -12.25 1.16
CA LEU A 143 2.11 -12.77 2.03
C LEU A 143 3.51 -12.37 1.52
N LYS A 144 3.76 -12.51 0.20
CA LYS A 144 5.02 -12.05 -0.43
C LYS A 144 5.24 -10.54 -0.26
N CYS A 145 4.17 -9.74 -0.31
CA CYS A 145 4.25 -8.30 -0.05
C CYS A 145 4.66 -8.00 1.40
N GLU A 146 4.00 -8.63 2.39
CA GLU A 146 4.36 -8.43 3.81
C GLU A 146 5.80 -8.81 4.11
N ILE A 147 6.27 -9.95 3.59
CA ILE A 147 7.67 -10.38 3.72
C ILE A 147 8.59 -9.33 3.10
N SER A 148 8.24 -8.80 1.93
CA SER A 148 9.07 -7.80 1.25
C SER A 148 9.19 -6.52 2.06
N ILE A 149 8.12 -6.05 2.70
CA ILE A 149 8.15 -4.87 3.58
C ILE A 149 9.02 -5.16 4.81
N LYS A 150 8.84 -6.33 5.45
CA LYS A 150 9.63 -6.73 6.63
C LYS A 150 11.12 -6.86 6.36
N LEU A 151 11.52 -7.21 5.13
CA LEU A 151 12.92 -7.29 4.72
C LEU A 151 13.53 -5.93 4.34
N CYS A 152 12.68 -4.94 4.12
CA CYS A 152 13.08 -3.61 3.70
C CYS A 152 13.28 -2.66 4.91
N ASN A 153 12.59 -2.93 6.03
CA ASN A 153 12.80 -2.31 7.34
C ASN A 153 13.95 -2.97 8.11
#